data_AF-A0AAX7VXH4-F1
#
_entry.id   AF-A0AAX7VXH4-F1
#
_cell.length_a   1.000
_cell.length_b   1.000
_cell.length_c   1.000
_cell.angle_alpha   90.00
_cell.angle_beta   90.00
_cell.angle_gamma   90.00
#
_symmetry.space_group_name_H-M   'P 1'
#
loop_
_entity.id
_entity.type
_entity.pdbx_description
1 polymer ?
#
loop_
_entity_poly.entity_id
_entity_poly.type
_entity_poly.pdbx_seq_one_letter_code
_entity_poly.pdbx_strand_id
1 'polypeptide(L)'
;MYIRTSISLFTHDCRPADGSNTIIKFADDTTVIGLISDNDEAAYREEVDRLAEWCDRNNLLLNTEKTKELIVDYRRNADPHPPIHIKGTAVERVSSFKFLGVHISEDLTWTTNCSKLVKKAHQCLFFLRTLRKNHLSSDILVNFYRCTIESILTNCITVWYGNCSASDRKALQRVVKTAQRIAGAPLPAIKDIYRKRCLKRAGKIIKDPSHPSHGLFTLLPSGRRHRSLRTKTTRYRNSFFPTAVRLLNAAS
;
A
#
# COMPACT_ATOMS: atom_id res chain seq x y z
N MET A 1 4.11 -13.61 20.01
CA MET A 1 3.79 -14.37 18.78
C MET A 1 2.45 -15.11 18.93
N TYR A 2 2.20 -15.79 20.04
CA TYR A 2 0.93 -16.49 20.32
C TYR A 2 -0.34 -15.64 20.20
N ILE A 3 -0.36 -14.42 20.75
CA ILE A 3 -1.57 -13.55 20.75
C ILE A 3 -2.06 -13.20 19.33
N ARG A 4 -1.15 -12.93 18.38
CA ARG A 4 -1.53 -12.61 16.98
C ARG A 4 -2.12 -13.80 16.24
N THR A 5 -1.61 -15.01 16.50
CA THR A 5 -2.13 -16.24 15.90
C THR A 5 -3.52 -16.57 16.46
N SER A 6 -3.73 -16.37 17.76
CA SER A 6 -5.04 -16.59 18.40
C SER A 6 -6.13 -15.67 17.85
N ILE A 7 -5.84 -14.37 17.66
CA ILE A 7 -6.82 -13.42 17.07
C ILE A 7 -7.13 -13.76 15.61
N SER A 8 -6.12 -14.19 14.84
CA SER A 8 -6.32 -14.58 13.43
C SER A 8 -7.17 -15.84 13.28
N LEU A 9 -7.08 -16.78 14.23
CA LEU A 9 -7.94 -17.97 14.27
C LEU A 9 -9.35 -17.61 14.76
N PHE A 10 -9.44 -16.77 15.80
CA PHE A 10 -10.71 -16.35 16.39
C PHE A 10 -11.59 -15.56 15.42
N THR A 11 -10.98 -14.77 14.53
CA THR A 11 -11.70 -13.97 13.53
C THR A 11 -11.83 -14.68 12.17
N HIS A 12 -11.40 -15.95 12.04
CA HIS A 12 -11.27 -16.62 10.74
C HIS A 12 -12.61 -16.78 10.00
N ASP A 13 -13.69 -17.04 10.73
CA ASP A 13 -15.08 -17.20 10.28
C ASP A 13 -15.73 -15.89 9.85
N CYS A 14 -15.20 -14.73 10.27
CA CYS A 14 -15.59 -13.43 9.74
C CYS A 14 -15.20 -13.32 8.26
N ARG A 15 -16.15 -13.63 7.37
CA ARG A 15 -16.02 -13.66 5.91
C ARG A 15 -17.10 -12.77 5.29
N PRO A 16 -16.81 -12.13 4.14
CA PRO A 16 -17.82 -11.33 3.45
C PRO A 16 -19.02 -12.20 3.08
N ALA A 17 -20.22 -11.65 3.25
CA ALA A 17 -21.45 -12.33 2.85
C ALA A 17 -21.70 -12.17 1.34
N ASP A 18 -21.34 -11.03 0.78
CA ASP A 18 -21.46 -10.73 -0.66
C ASP A 18 -20.09 -10.82 -1.37
N GLY A 19 -20.06 -11.41 -2.57
CA GLY A 19 -18.85 -11.52 -3.39
C GLY A 19 -18.32 -10.19 -3.95
N SER A 20 -19.12 -9.13 -3.92
CA SER A 20 -18.74 -7.76 -4.25
C SER A 20 -17.96 -7.06 -3.12
N ASN A 21 -18.01 -7.62 -1.91
CA ASN A 21 -17.29 -7.13 -0.75
C ASN A 21 -16.03 -7.94 -0.50
N THR A 22 -15.04 -7.29 0.11
CA THR A 22 -13.79 -7.93 0.52
C THR A 22 -13.45 -7.49 1.93
N ILE A 23 -13.24 -8.47 2.81
CA ILE A 23 -12.77 -8.24 4.18
C ILE A 23 -11.27 -8.55 4.24
N ILE A 24 -10.47 -7.54 4.62
CA ILE A 24 -9.04 -7.67 4.88
C ILE A 24 -8.80 -7.57 6.38
N LYS A 25 -8.15 -8.58 6.96
CA LYS A 25 -7.84 -8.64 8.40
C LYS A 25 -6.33 -8.58 8.61
N PHE A 26 -5.87 -7.74 9.52
CA PHE A 26 -4.48 -7.68 9.96
C PHE A 26 -4.42 -7.44 11.48
N ALA A 27 -4.14 -8.50 12.23
CA ALA A 27 -4.26 -8.48 13.69
C ALA A 27 -5.67 -8.00 14.12
N ASP A 28 -5.76 -6.89 14.83
CA ASP A 28 -6.99 -6.24 15.27
C ASP A 28 -7.62 -5.31 14.21
N ASP A 29 -6.85 -4.88 13.21
CA ASP A 29 -7.37 -4.04 12.13
C ASP A 29 -8.19 -4.90 11.15
N THR A 30 -9.48 -4.60 11.02
CA THR A 30 -10.37 -5.18 10.00
C THR A 30 -10.81 -4.07 9.04
N THR A 31 -10.72 -4.33 7.74
CA THR A 31 -11.11 -3.39 6.68
C THR A 31 -12.12 -4.07 5.77
N VAL A 32 -13.29 -3.46 5.65
CA VAL A 32 -14.32 -3.83 4.69
C VAL A 32 -14.15 -2.96 3.46
N ILE A 33 -14.09 -3.58 2.29
CA ILE A 33 -14.03 -2.91 0.99
C ILE A 33 -15.27 -3.35 0.22
N GLY A 34 -16.15 -2.41 -0.11
CA GLY A 34 -17.31 -2.66 -0.97
C GLY A 34 -17.21 -1.91 -2.28
N LEU A 35 -17.75 -2.50 -3.35
CA LEU A 35 -17.89 -1.84 -4.64
C LEU A 35 -19.25 -1.15 -4.71
N ILE A 36 -19.26 0.17 -4.82
CA ILE A 36 -20.47 0.96 -5.09
C ILE A 36 -20.69 0.99 -6.61
N SER A 37 -21.84 0.50 -7.06
CA SER A 37 -22.23 0.46 -8.49
C SER A 37 -23.57 1.15 -8.66
N ASP A 38 -23.73 1.97 -9.70
CA ASP A 38 -24.99 2.68 -9.98
C ASP A 38 -25.57 3.47 -8.80
N ASN A 39 -24.69 3.99 -7.95
CA ASN A 39 -25.02 4.69 -6.69
C ASN A 39 -25.70 3.80 -5.63
N ASP A 40 -25.68 2.48 -5.82
CA ASP A 40 -26.09 1.50 -4.85
C ASP A 40 -24.89 1.09 -3.97
N GLU A 41 -25.03 1.36 -2.68
CA GLU A 41 -24.09 1.02 -1.62
C GLU A 41 -24.70 0.05 -0.60
N ALA A 42 -25.88 -0.53 -0.88
CA ALA A 42 -26.61 -1.39 0.04
C ALA A 42 -25.78 -2.61 0.46
N ALA A 43 -25.13 -3.28 -0.49
CA ALA A 43 -24.27 -4.43 -0.20
C ALA A 43 -23.12 -4.08 0.75
N TYR A 44 -22.53 -2.88 0.60
CA TYR A 44 -21.46 -2.41 1.49
C TYR A 44 -22.00 -2.09 2.89
N ARG A 45 -23.14 -1.37 2.98
CA ARG A 45 -23.77 -1.01 4.26
C ARG A 45 -24.20 -2.25 5.04
N GLU A 46 -24.87 -3.19 4.37
CA GLU A 46 -25.29 -4.46 4.98
C GLU A 46 -24.09 -5.26 5.51
N GLU A 47 -22.95 -5.22 4.81
CA GLU A 47 -21.73 -5.88 5.27
C GLU A 47 -21.13 -5.22 6.52
N VAL A 48 -21.20 -3.88 6.61
CA VAL A 48 -20.78 -3.15 7.82
C VAL A 48 -21.68 -3.51 9.00
N ASP A 49 -22.99 -3.57 8.80
CA ASP A 49 -23.95 -3.96 9.83
C ASP A 49 -23.74 -5.41 10.28
N ARG A 50 -23.57 -6.34 9.34
CA ARG A 50 -23.23 -7.75 9.63
C ARG A 50 -21.92 -7.88 10.39
N LEU A 51 -20.90 -7.09 10.05
CA LEU A 51 -19.64 -7.09 10.79
C LEU A 51 -19.85 -6.59 12.21
N ALA A 52 -20.67 -5.54 12.41
CA ALA A 52 -21.00 -5.04 13.75
C ALA A 52 -21.73 -6.09 14.59
N GLU A 53 -22.72 -6.77 14.03
CA GLU A 53 -23.42 -7.87 14.69
C GLU A 53 -22.51 -9.07 14.96
N TRP A 54 -21.61 -9.42 14.04
CA TRP A 54 -20.63 -10.49 14.26
C TRP A 54 -19.68 -10.12 15.39
N CYS A 55 -19.21 -8.87 15.46
CA CYS A 55 -18.40 -8.40 16.58
C CYS A 55 -19.15 -8.53 17.91
N ASP A 56 -20.43 -8.14 17.96
CA ASP A 56 -21.24 -8.24 19.17
C ASP A 56 -21.45 -9.69 19.63
N ARG A 57 -21.76 -10.59 18.70
CA ARG A 57 -21.90 -12.02 19.00
C ARG A 57 -20.60 -12.66 19.50
N ASN A 58 -19.46 -12.13 19.09
CA ASN A 58 -18.14 -12.63 19.49
C ASN A 58 -17.52 -11.84 20.65
N ASN A 59 -18.30 -11.00 21.35
CA ASN A 59 -17.84 -10.16 22.46
C ASN A 59 -16.66 -9.23 22.08
N LEU A 60 -16.65 -8.75 20.85
CA LEU A 60 -15.68 -7.78 20.34
C LEU A 60 -16.31 -6.39 20.31
N LEU A 61 -15.65 -5.43 20.95
CA LEU A 61 -16.08 -4.03 20.93
C LEU A 61 -15.51 -3.30 19.71
N LEU A 62 -16.37 -2.88 18.79
CA LEU A 62 -15.99 -1.97 17.72
C LEU A 62 -15.76 -0.55 18.27
N ASN A 63 -14.59 0.02 17.98
CA ASN A 63 -14.28 1.39 18.32
C ASN A 63 -14.62 2.32 17.15
N THR A 64 -15.84 2.86 17.14
CA THR A 64 -16.32 3.75 16.06
C THR A 64 -15.49 5.02 15.92
N GLU A 65 -14.88 5.52 17.01
CA GLU A 65 -13.99 6.69 16.97
C GLU A 65 -12.69 6.41 16.19
N LYS A 66 -12.18 5.18 16.25
CA LYS A 66 -11.00 4.76 15.48
C LYS A 66 -11.34 4.31 14.06
N THR A 67 -12.56 3.85 13.83
CA THR A 67 -13.06 3.48 12.50
C THR A 67 -13.16 4.72 11.62
N LYS A 68 -12.62 4.64 10.40
CA LYS A 68 -12.67 5.71 9.41
C LYS A 68 -13.24 5.19 8.11
N GLU A 69 -14.04 5.99 7.45
CA GLU A 69 -14.54 5.73 6.10
C GLU A 69 -13.71 6.51 5.09
N LEU A 70 -13.21 5.82 4.06
CA LEU A 70 -12.52 6.42 2.92
C LEU A 70 -13.25 6.03 1.64
N ILE A 71 -13.86 6.99 0.96
CA ILE A 71 -14.57 6.75 -0.29
C ILE A 71 -13.67 7.15 -1.45
N VAL A 72 -13.59 6.29 -2.47
CA VAL A 72 -12.81 6.54 -3.68
C VAL A 72 -13.79 6.63 -4.85
N ASP A 73 -14.14 7.87 -5.23
CA ASP A 73 -15.09 8.16 -6.32
C ASP A 73 -14.47 9.12 -7.35
N TYR A 74 -14.57 8.78 -8.64
CA TYR A 74 -14.05 9.58 -9.75
C TYR A 74 -15.15 10.05 -10.72
N ARG A 75 -16.42 9.85 -10.36
CA ARG A 75 -17.55 10.40 -11.10
C ARG A 75 -17.50 11.94 -11.00
N ARG A 76 -17.77 12.63 -12.10
CA ARG A 76 -17.69 14.11 -12.16
C ARG A 76 -18.86 14.80 -11.44
N ASN A 77 -20.04 14.19 -11.53
CA ASN A 77 -21.29 14.69 -10.95
C ASN A 77 -21.91 13.58 -10.10
N ALA A 78 -21.23 13.21 -9.01
CA ALA A 78 -21.78 12.26 -8.05
C ALA A 78 -22.44 13.00 -6.89
N ASP A 79 -23.60 12.52 -6.49
CA ASP A 79 -24.19 12.94 -5.23
C ASP A 79 -23.29 12.49 -4.06
N PRO A 80 -23.20 13.30 -2.98
CA PRO A 80 -22.47 12.90 -1.80
C PRO A 80 -23.07 11.62 -1.21
N HIS A 81 -22.22 10.65 -0.88
CA HIS A 81 -22.66 9.44 -0.19
C HIS A 81 -23.11 9.78 1.25
N PRO A 82 -24.24 9.27 1.75
CA PRO A 82 -24.64 9.50 3.13
C PRO A 82 -23.61 8.92 4.12
N PRO A 83 -23.45 9.48 5.33
CA PRO A 83 -22.56 8.88 6.34
C PRO A 83 -22.99 7.46 6.73
N ILE A 84 -22.02 6.60 6.98
CA ILE A 84 -22.26 5.29 7.58
C ILE A 84 -22.41 5.44 9.08
N HIS A 85 -23.34 4.68 9.66
CA HIS A 85 -23.57 4.65 11.10
C HIS A 85 -23.26 3.25 11.62
N ILE A 86 -22.45 3.17 12.67
CA ILE A 86 -22.20 1.93 13.41
C ILE A 86 -22.81 2.13 14.79
N LYS A 87 -23.82 1.31 15.13
CA LYS A 87 -24.56 1.39 16.40
C LYS A 87 -25.08 2.81 16.70
N GLY A 88 -25.65 3.46 15.69
CA GLY A 88 -26.17 4.83 15.80
C GLY A 88 -25.13 5.94 15.83
N THR A 89 -23.82 5.62 15.83
CA THR A 89 -22.75 6.62 15.76
C THR A 89 -22.24 6.77 14.34
N ALA A 90 -22.23 7.99 13.80
CA ALA A 90 -21.69 8.27 12.48
C ALA A 90 -20.17 8.03 12.42
N VAL A 91 -19.71 7.28 11.42
CA VAL A 91 -18.30 7.02 11.17
C VAL A 91 -17.67 8.27 10.54
N GLU A 92 -16.49 8.67 11.02
CA GLU A 92 -15.77 9.80 10.43
C GLU A 92 -15.30 9.47 9.02
N ARG A 93 -15.74 10.29 8.05
CA ARG A 93 -15.23 10.27 6.69
C ARG A 93 -13.94 11.06 6.58
N VAL A 94 -12.92 10.45 6.00
CA VAL A 94 -11.59 11.06 5.84
C VAL A 94 -11.16 11.05 4.37
N SER A 95 -10.40 12.07 3.96
CA SER A 95 -9.81 12.13 2.61
C SER A 95 -8.49 11.38 2.48
N SER A 96 -7.85 11.04 3.61
CA SER A 96 -6.67 10.20 3.65
C SER A 96 -6.54 9.47 4.98
N PHE A 97 -6.15 8.19 4.92
CA PHE A 97 -5.95 7.34 6.08
C PHE A 97 -4.64 6.55 5.99
N LYS A 98 -4.05 6.21 7.14
CA LYS A 98 -2.83 5.42 7.22
C LYS A 98 -3.15 3.94 7.41
N PHE A 99 -3.13 3.18 6.32
CA PHE A 99 -3.34 1.74 6.33
C PHE A 99 -2.00 0.98 6.32
N LEU A 100 -1.74 0.17 7.35
CA LEU A 100 -0.54 -0.68 7.48
C LEU A 100 0.80 0.04 7.19
N GLY A 101 0.89 1.31 7.58
CA GLY A 101 2.10 2.13 7.39
C GLY A 101 2.14 2.97 6.10
N VAL A 102 1.16 2.83 5.21
CA VAL A 102 1.07 3.60 3.95
C VAL A 102 -0.14 4.53 4.02
N HIS A 103 0.02 5.78 3.61
CA HIS A 103 -1.12 6.69 3.50
C HIS A 103 -1.83 6.49 2.17
N ILE A 104 -3.11 6.18 2.23
CA ILE A 104 -4.00 6.08 1.08
C ILE A 104 -4.88 7.33 1.09
N SER A 105 -5.07 7.94 -0.06
CA SER A 105 -5.93 9.11 -0.24
C SER A 105 -7.13 8.75 -1.11
N GLU A 106 -8.25 9.45 -0.96
CA GLU A 106 -9.48 9.27 -1.74
C GLU A 106 -9.25 9.44 -3.25
N ASP A 107 -8.33 10.34 -3.62
CA ASP A 107 -7.91 10.59 -4.99
C ASP A 107 -6.85 9.60 -5.50
N LEU A 108 -6.45 8.64 -4.67
CA LEU A 108 -5.37 7.66 -4.90
C LEU A 108 -4.04 8.29 -5.35
N THR A 109 -3.82 9.57 -5.00
CA THR A 109 -2.51 10.19 -5.12
C THR A 109 -1.63 9.79 -3.95
N TRP A 110 -0.32 9.80 -4.17
CA TRP A 110 0.66 9.37 -3.17
C TRP A 110 1.41 10.53 -2.54
N THR A 111 0.97 11.77 -2.76
CA THR A 111 1.67 12.98 -2.30
C THR A 111 1.71 13.07 -0.77
N THR A 112 0.61 12.73 -0.08
CA THR A 112 0.56 12.66 1.39
C THR A 112 1.54 11.61 1.92
N ASN A 113 1.56 10.42 1.32
CA ASN A 113 2.48 9.35 1.69
C ASN A 113 3.94 9.76 1.46
N CYS A 114 4.27 10.28 0.28
CA CYS A 114 5.61 10.75 -0.09
C CYS A 114 6.10 11.85 0.85
N SER A 115 5.27 12.86 1.13
CA SER A 115 5.61 13.96 2.03
C SER A 115 5.95 13.45 3.44
N LYS A 116 5.15 12.53 3.98
CA LYS A 116 5.40 11.92 5.29
C LYS A 116 6.66 11.05 5.31
N LEU A 117 6.92 10.27 4.26
CA LEU A 117 8.15 9.48 4.11
C LEU A 117 9.40 10.38 4.03
N VAL A 118 9.34 11.44 3.21
CA VAL A 118 10.42 12.42 3.07
C VAL A 118 10.71 13.11 4.39
N LYS A 119 9.68 13.55 5.13
CA LYS A 119 9.84 14.17 6.46
C LYS A 119 10.57 13.24 7.45
N LYS A 120 10.16 11.97 7.52
CA LYS A 120 10.84 10.96 8.35
C LYS A 120 12.28 10.71 7.91
N ALA A 121 12.50 10.60 6.61
CA ALA A 121 13.85 10.39 6.07
C ALA A 121 14.78 11.59 6.34
N HIS A 122 14.26 12.81 6.36
CA HIS A 122 15.03 14.00 6.75
C HIS A 122 15.48 13.97 8.22
N GLN A 123 14.66 13.44 9.13
CA GLN A 123 15.07 13.22 10.52
C GLN A 123 16.24 12.23 10.59
N CYS A 124 16.18 11.13 9.83
CA CYS A 124 17.28 10.17 9.74
C CYS A 124 18.55 10.74 9.07
N LEU A 125 18.40 11.65 8.10
CA LEU A 125 19.54 12.35 7.48
C LEU A 125 20.33 13.18 8.49
N PHE A 126 19.67 13.74 9.51
CA PHE A 126 20.37 14.46 10.59
C PHE A 126 21.32 13.53 11.35
N PHE A 127 20.86 12.33 11.71
CA PHE A 127 21.72 11.33 12.35
C PHE A 127 22.85 10.88 11.42
N LEU A 128 22.57 10.65 10.14
CA LEU A 128 23.61 10.30 9.17
C LEU A 128 24.72 11.39 9.08
N ARG A 129 24.34 12.68 9.10
CA ARG A 129 25.31 13.79 9.16
C ARG A 129 26.13 13.77 10.44
N THR A 130 25.48 13.48 11.57
CA THR A 130 26.13 13.38 12.88
C THR A 130 27.17 12.26 12.89
N LEU A 131 26.84 11.08 12.34
CA LEU A 131 27.78 9.98 12.20
C LEU A 131 28.96 10.36 11.31
N ARG A 132 28.71 11.05 10.18
CA ARG A 132 29.80 11.53 9.31
C ARG A 132 30.72 12.52 10.03
N LYS A 133 30.17 13.42 10.86
CA LYS A 133 30.94 14.37 11.67
C LYS A 133 31.83 13.66 12.70
N ASN A 134 31.41 12.50 13.21
CA ASN A 134 32.21 11.66 14.11
C ASN A 134 33.20 10.75 13.36
N HIS A 135 33.52 11.06 12.10
CA HIS A 135 34.53 10.38 11.30
C HIS A 135 34.30 8.87 11.08
N LEU A 136 33.04 8.40 11.13
CA LEU A 136 32.72 7.01 10.79
C LEU A 136 33.01 6.71 9.31
N SER A 137 33.42 5.47 9.05
CA SER A 137 33.77 5.00 7.70
C SER A 137 32.57 5.05 6.75
N SER A 138 32.85 5.19 5.45
CA SER A 138 31.83 5.21 4.40
C SER A 138 30.94 3.97 4.44
N ASP A 139 31.51 2.79 4.70
CA ASP A 139 30.78 1.53 4.76
C ASP A 139 29.75 1.51 5.90
N ILE A 140 30.11 2.02 7.08
CA ILE A 140 29.18 2.13 8.20
C ILE A 140 28.05 3.12 7.87
N LEU A 141 28.37 4.23 7.22
CA LEU A 141 27.37 5.23 6.81
C LEU A 141 26.40 4.68 5.75
N VAL A 142 26.90 3.90 4.79
CA VAL A 142 26.08 3.21 3.78
C VAL A 142 25.18 2.18 4.45
N ASN A 143 25.70 1.40 5.39
CA ASN A 143 24.90 0.44 6.15
C ASN A 143 23.82 1.14 6.99
N PHE A 144 24.16 2.23 7.67
CA PHE A 144 23.18 3.04 8.40
C PHE A 144 22.08 3.57 7.48
N TYR A 145 22.45 4.11 6.31
CA TYR A 145 21.49 4.56 5.29
C TYR A 145 20.55 3.42 4.87
N ARG A 146 21.08 2.23 4.57
CA ARG A 146 20.29 1.07 4.15
C ARG A 146 19.28 0.64 5.21
N CYS A 147 19.73 0.55 6.47
CA CYS A 147 18.90 0.10 7.58
C CYS A 147 17.82 1.11 8.00
N THR A 148 18.07 2.41 7.82
CA THR A 148 17.17 3.47 8.31
C THR A 148 16.43 4.16 7.16
N ILE A 149 17.14 4.95 6.36
CA ILE A 149 16.57 5.83 5.33
C ILE A 149 15.99 5.00 4.18
N GLU A 150 16.77 4.07 3.60
CA GLU A 150 16.30 3.23 2.50
C GLU A 150 15.11 2.36 2.95
N SER A 151 15.19 1.76 4.14
CA SER A 151 14.10 0.97 4.73
C SER A 151 12.79 1.76 4.80
N ILE A 152 12.84 3.00 5.32
CA ILE A 152 11.67 3.89 5.39
C ILE A 152 11.15 4.23 3.99
N LEU A 153 12.04 4.69 3.09
CA LEU A 153 11.66 5.14 1.75
C LEU A 153 11.17 4.02 0.85
N THR A 154 11.54 2.76 1.13
CA THR A 154 11.23 1.62 0.26
C THR A 154 10.16 0.70 0.83
N ASN A 155 9.61 1.03 2.01
CA ASN A 155 8.50 0.30 2.61
C ASN A 155 7.28 0.32 1.67
N CYS A 156 6.77 -0.86 1.33
CA CYS A 156 5.67 -1.04 0.38
C CYS A 156 5.85 -0.32 -0.98
N ILE A 157 7.09 -0.05 -1.41
CA ILE A 157 7.37 0.78 -2.61
C ILE A 157 6.69 0.29 -3.89
N THR A 158 6.42 -1.02 -3.99
CA THR A 158 5.72 -1.61 -5.13
C THR A 158 4.27 -1.15 -5.28
N VAL A 159 3.65 -0.66 -4.19
CA VAL A 159 2.24 -0.24 -4.14
C VAL A 159 2.09 1.18 -4.68
N TRP A 160 2.92 2.10 -4.21
CA TRP A 160 2.66 3.54 -4.37
C TRP A 160 3.58 4.23 -5.39
N TYR A 161 4.83 3.79 -5.55
CA TYR A 161 5.82 4.53 -6.36
C TYR A 161 5.43 4.66 -7.84
N GLY A 162 4.77 3.64 -8.39
CA GLY A 162 4.31 3.61 -9.78
C GLY A 162 3.37 4.78 -10.12
N ASN A 163 2.56 5.22 -9.17
CA ASN A 163 1.58 6.30 -9.32
C ASN A 163 2.03 7.64 -8.70
N CYS A 164 3.25 7.74 -8.20
CA CYS A 164 3.80 9.03 -7.75
C CYS A 164 3.96 10.02 -8.89
N SER A 165 3.67 11.30 -8.61
CA SER A 165 3.93 12.41 -9.51
C SER A 165 5.44 12.59 -9.76
N ALA A 166 5.78 13.39 -10.78
CA ALA A 166 7.19 13.72 -11.06
C ALA A 166 7.84 14.50 -9.91
N SER A 167 7.09 15.40 -9.25
CA SER A 167 7.56 16.18 -8.10
C SER A 167 7.83 15.27 -6.89
N ASP A 168 6.94 14.33 -6.60
CA ASP A 168 7.11 13.34 -5.53
C ASP A 168 8.37 12.50 -5.75
N ARG A 169 8.55 11.96 -6.96
CA ARG A 169 9.75 11.18 -7.32
C ARG A 169 11.03 12.00 -7.18
N LYS A 170 11.00 13.28 -7.59
CA LYS A 170 12.13 14.20 -7.43
C LYS A 170 12.42 14.50 -5.96
N ALA A 171 11.40 14.62 -5.11
CA ALA A 171 11.57 14.81 -3.67
C ALA A 171 12.24 13.59 -3.02
N LEU A 172 11.75 12.39 -3.30
CA LEU A 172 12.33 11.14 -2.79
C LEU A 172 13.80 10.95 -3.26
N GLN A 173 14.07 11.19 -4.55
CA GLN A 173 15.42 11.07 -5.08
C GLN A 173 16.40 12.11 -4.51
N ARG A 174 15.91 13.30 -4.11
CA ARG A 174 16.73 14.32 -3.43
C ARG A 174 17.23 13.83 -2.07
N VAL A 175 16.42 13.07 -1.33
CA VAL A 175 16.85 12.44 -0.07
C VAL A 175 18.01 11.48 -0.33
N VAL A 176 17.86 10.58 -1.31
CA VAL A 176 18.92 9.61 -1.69
C VAL A 176 20.20 10.33 -2.13
N LYS A 177 20.11 11.35 -2.99
CA LYS A 177 21.27 12.15 -3.42
C LYS A 177 21.95 12.90 -2.27
N THR A 178 21.21 13.26 -1.23
CA THR A 178 21.77 13.90 -0.04
C THR A 178 22.49 12.89 0.83
N ALA A 179 21.89 11.73 1.07
CA ALA A 179 22.55 10.63 1.77
C ALA A 179 23.83 10.17 1.05
N GLN A 180 23.79 10.09 -0.29
CA GLN A 180 24.94 9.69 -1.11
C GLN A 180 26.13 10.63 -0.90
N ARG A 181 25.89 11.94 -0.89
CA ARG A 181 26.93 12.95 -0.62
C ARG A 181 27.49 12.86 0.80
N ILE A 182 26.64 12.59 1.81
CA ILE A 182 27.08 12.48 3.20
C ILE A 182 27.90 11.20 3.42
N ALA A 183 27.44 10.07 2.86
CA ALA A 183 28.13 8.80 2.98
C ALA A 183 29.46 8.78 2.21
N GLY A 184 29.53 9.48 1.06
CA GLY A 184 30.71 9.47 0.20
C GLY A 184 30.85 8.20 -0.63
N ALA A 185 29.74 7.51 -0.90
CA ALA A 185 29.68 6.29 -1.71
C ALA A 185 28.44 6.31 -2.60
N PRO A 186 28.46 5.64 -3.78
CA PRO A 186 27.32 5.58 -4.67
C PRO A 186 26.14 4.84 -4.03
N LEU A 187 24.94 5.40 -4.14
CA LEU A 187 23.70 4.81 -3.67
C LEU A 187 22.74 4.58 -4.86
N PRO A 188 22.00 3.46 -4.89
CA PRO A 188 21.08 3.17 -5.98
C PRO A 188 19.95 4.21 -6.05
N ALA A 189 19.56 4.60 -7.26
CA ALA A 189 18.42 5.50 -7.43
C ALA A 189 17.13 4.81 -6.94
N ILE A 190 16.20 5.59 -6.38
CA ILE A 190 14.96 5.02 -5.82
C ILE A 190 14.12 4.31 -6.88
N LYS A 191 14.19 4.79 -8.13
CA LYS A 191 13.56 4.15 -9.29
C LYS A 191 14.09 2.74 -9.54
N ASP A 192 15.40 2.52 -9.37
CA ASP A 192 16.02 1.22 -9.62
C ASP A 192 15.69 0.25 -8.51
N ILE A 193 15.65 0.72 -7.26
CA ILE A 193 15.15 -0.06 -6.13
C ILE A 193 13.70 -0.49 -6.39
N TYR A 194 12.83 0.45 -6.80
CA TYR A 194 11.45 0.14 -7.16
C TYR A 194 11.36 -0.95 -8.24
N ARG A 195 12.09 -0.80 -9.36
CA ARG A 195 12.10 -1.80 -10.44
C ARG A 195 12.54 -3.17 -9.94
N LYS A 196 13.64 -3.24 -9.19
CA LYS A 196 14.17 -4.49 -8.61
C LYS A 196 13.17 -5.14 -7.64
N ARG A 197 12.50 -4.34 -6.80
CA ARG A 197 11.47 -4.83 -5.86
C ARG A 197 10.23 -5.34 -6.60
N CYS A 198 9.81 -4.67 -7.67
CA CYS A 198 8.71 -5.12 -8.51
C CYS A 198 9.01 -6.48 -9.16
N LEU A 199 10.18 -6.62 -9.80
CA LEU A 199 10.61 -7.88 -10.41
C LEU A 199 10.73 -9.00 -9.38
N LYS A 200 11.35 -8.73 -8.22
CA LYS A 200 11.48 -9.71 -7.14
C LYS A 200 10.12 -10.17 -6.61
N ARG A 201 9.16 -9.25 -6.43
CA ARG A 201 7.81 -9.58 -5.97
C ARG A 201 7.05 -10.38 -7.02
N ALA A 202 7.10 -9.97 -8.28
CA ALA A 202 6.47 -10.69 -9.38
C ALA A 202 7.04 -12.11 -9.53
N GLY A 203 8.36 -12.27 -9.46
CA GLY A 203 9.00 -13.58 -9.49
C GLY A 203 8.58 -14.49 -8.34
N LYS A 204 8.29 -13.95 -7.15
CA LYS A 204 7.72 -14.75 -6.05
C LYS A 204 6.30 -15.22 -6.36
N ILE A 205 5.45 -14.35 -6.91
CA ILE A 205 4.06 -14.68 -7.28
C ILE A 205 4.03 -15.73 -8.40
N ILE A 206 4.90 -15.58 -9.40
CA ILE A 206 5.00 -16.54 -10.51
C ILE A 206 5.48 -17.91 -10.03
N LYS A 207 6.38 -17.97 -9.04
CA LYS A 207 6.89 -19.23 -8.51
C LYS A 207 5.91 -19.97 -7.60
N ASP A 208 4.85 -19.31 -7.15
CA ASP A 208 3.87 -19.87 -6.23
C ASP A 208 2.51 -20.00 -6.93
N PRO A 209 2.15 -21.21 -7.43
CA PRO A 209 0.86 -21.46 -8.07
C PRO A 209 -0.34 -21.24 -7.14
N SER A 210 -0.15 -21.35 -5.82
CA SER A 210 -1.22 -21.16 -4.84
C SER A 210 -1.49 -19.68 -4.54
N HIS A 211 -0.61 -18.78 -4.98
CA HIS A 211 -0.78 -17.36 -4.74
C HIS A 211 -2.03 -16.84 -5.49
N PRO A 212 -2.93 -16.08 -4.84
CA PRO A 212 -4.20 -15.66 -5.45
C PRO A 212 -4.02 -14.82 -6.72
N SER A 213 -2.92 -14.08 -6.79
CA SER A 213 -2.55 -13.28 -7.98
C SER A 213 -1.69 -14.02 -9.02
N HIS A 214 -1.43 -15.32 -8.87
CA HIS A 214 -0.61 -16.10 -9.81
C HIS A 214 -1.15 -16.01 -11.25
N GLY A 215 -2.47 -16.15 -11.40
CA GLY A 215 -3.16 -16.06 -12.69
C GLY A 215 -3.01 -14.72 -13.42
N LEU A 216 -2.57 -13.65 -12.74
CA LEU A 216 -2.29 -12.35 -13.38
C LEU A 216 -0.97 -12.34 -14.17
N PHE A 217 -0.14 -13.39 -14.05
CA PHE A 217 1.16 -13.51 -14.72
C PHE A 217 1.21 -14.67 -15.73
N THR A 218 0.17 -14.84 -16.54
CA THR A 218 0.12 -15.89 -17.58
C THR A 218 1.12 -15.63 -18.71
N LEU A 219 1.86 -16.65 -19.14
CA LEU A 219 2.69 -16.60 -20.34
C LEU A 219 1.84 -16.69 -21.62
N LEU A 220 2.32 -16.09 -22.70
CA LEU A 220 1.80 -16.32 -24.05
C LEU A 220 2.21 -17.71 -24.55
N PRO A 221 1.53 -18.26 -25.59
CA PRO A 221 1.86 -19.58 -26.13
C PRO A 221 3.33 -19.76 -26.55
N SER A 222 4.02 -18.67 -26.90
CA SER A 222 5.46 -18.69 -27.22
C SER A 222 6.37 -18.94 -26.02
N GLY A 223 5.87 -18.90 -24.79
CA GLY A 223 6.63 -19.07 -23.55
C GLY A 223 7.57 -17.91 -23.19
N ARG A 224 7.74 -16.90 -24.06
CA ARG A 224 8.75 -15.84 -23.90
C ARG A 224 8.25 -14.57 -23.19
N ARG A 225 6.96 -14.27 -23.30
CA ARG A 225 6.37 -13.01 -22.80
C ARG A 225 5.13 -13.30 -21.98
N HIS A 226 4.94 -12.53 -20.91
CA HIS A 226 3.70 -12.51 -20.15
C HIS A 226 2.61 -11.71 -20.87
N ARG A 227 1.37 -12.16 -20.73
CA ARG A 227 0.18 -11.51 -21.27
C ARG A 227 0.01 -10.14 -20.61
N SER A 228 -0.02 -9.09 -21.42
CA SER A 228 -0.29 -7.73 -20.96
C SER A 228 -1.71 -7.62 -20.39
N LEU A 229 -1.84 -7.00 -19.21
CA LEU A 229 -3.13 -6.71 -18.61
C LEU A 229 -3.80 -5.53 -19.32
N ARG A 230 -5.07 -5.68 -19.69
CA ARG A 230 -5.87 -4.60 -20.29
C ARG A 230 -6.13 -3.53 -19.24
N THR A 231 -5.70 -2.30 -19.49
CA THR A 231 -5.84 -1.18 -18.54
C THR A 231 -6.63 -0.04 -19.16
N LYS A 232 -7.76 0.34 -18.56
CA LYS A 232 -8.59 1.48 -19.01
C LYS A 232 -8.08 2.84 -18.52
N THR A 233 -7.34 2.88 -17.42
CA THR A 233 -6.87 4.13 -16.79
C THR A 233 -5.36 4.12 -16.61
N THR A 234 -4.75 5.31 -16.65
CA THR A 234 -3.32 5.49 -16.35
C THR A 234 -2.99 5.03 -14.92
N ARG A 235 -3.91 5.22 -13.97
CA ARG A 235 -3.73 4.78 -12.58
C ARG A 235 -3.59 3.28 -12.46
N TYR A 236 -4.49 2.53 -13.11
CA TYR A 236 -4.39 1.08 -13.12
C TYR A 236 -3.16 0.63 -13.90
N ARG A 237 -2.88 1.24 -15.06
CA ARG A 237 -1.67 0.98 -15.85
C ARG A 237 -0.38 1.13 -15.04
N ASN A 238 -0.32 2.09 -14.14
CA ASN A 238 0.84 2.40 -13.32
C ASN A 238 0.86 1.66 -11.96
N SER A 239 -0.19 0.90 -11.64
CA SER A 239 -0.22 0.03 -10.46
C SER A 239 0.78 -1.14 -10.61
N PHE A 240 0.93 -1.90 -9.52
CA PHE A 240 1.91 -2.97 -9.41
C PHE A 240 1.82 -4.00 -10.55
N PHE A 241 0.67 -4.65 -10.76
CA PHE A 241 0.58 -5.81 -11.67
C PHE A 241 0.89 -5.45 -13.12
N PRO A 242 0.26 -4.43 -13.74
CA PRO A 242 0.58 -4.10 -15.14
C PRO A 242 2.02 -3.58 -15.29
N THR A 243 2.55 -2.89 -14.28
CA THR A 243 3.95 -2.45 -14.30
C THR A 243 4.92 -3.62 -14.19
N ALA A 244 4.66 -4.58 -13.31
CA ALA A 244 5.47 -5.77 -13.14
C ALA A 244 5.51 -6.61 -14.44
N VAL A 245 4.36 -6.84 -15.08
CA VAL A 245 4.28 -7.53 -16.38
C VAL A 245 5.11 -6.81 -17.44
N ARG A 246 5.00 -5.48 -17.56
CA ARG A 246 5.83 -4.69 -18.48
C ARG A 246 7.33 -4.80 -18.18
N LEU A 247 7.71 -4.79 -16.89
CA LEU A 247 9.11 -4.92 -16.48
C LEU A 247 9.67 -6.30 -16.81
N LEU A 248 8.89 -7.36 -16.62
CA LEU A 248 9.27 -8.73 -16.99
C LEU A 248 9.46 -8.86 -18.51
N ASN A 249 8.48 -8.38 -19.28
CA ASN A 249 8.53 -8.43 -20.74
C ASN A 249 9.67 -7.58 -21.36
N ALA A 250 10.16 -6.56 -20.64
CA ALA A 250 11.29 -5.75 -21.06
C ALA A 250 12.66 -6.33 -20.64
N ALA A 251 12.66 -7.33 -19.74
CA ALA A 251 13.85 -8.02 -19.28
C ALA A 251 14.05 -9.40 -19.96
N SER A 252 13.07 -9.82 -20.78
CA SER A 252 13.03 -11.08 -21.53
C SER A 252 13.51 -10.90 -22.97
#